data_AF-A0A0A7M4C4-F1
#
_entry.id   AF-A0A0A7M4C4-F1
#
_cell.length_a   1.000
_cell.length_b   1.000
_cell.length_c   1.000
_cell.angle_alpha   90.00
_cell.angle_beta   90.00
_cell.angle_gamma   90.00
#
_symmetry.space_group_name_H-M   'P 1'
#
loop_
_entity.id
_entity.type
_entity.pdbx_description
1 polymer ?
#
loop_
_entity_poly.entity_id
_entity_poly.type
_entity_poly.pdbx_seq_one_letter_code
_entity_poly.pdbx_strand_id
1 'polypeptide(L)'
;LAAKHEGQSIASQHGKYHTHSSGSTICTALARSFADIGDIVRGRDLYRRDNKKEKLENNLKDIFGKIHDDVTKGGNNAEELKARYKDDDKKNFYRLREDWWEANRETIWRALTCHAPHSAHYTKSGADGSIKKSAMGQCRDVSDVPTNFDYVPQYLRWFEEWA
;
A
#
# COMPACT_ATOMS: atom_id res chain seq x y z
N LEU A 1 -4.96 -7.27 -8.79
CA LEU A 1 -5.76 -8.43 -8.31
C LEU A 1 -5.56 -8.68 -6.82
N ALA A 2 -4.32 -8.77 -6.32
CA ALA A 2 -4.01 -9.01 -4.90
C ALA A 2 -4.80 -8.11 -3.93
N ALA A 3 -4.73 -6.78 -4.09
CA ALA A 3 -5.45 -5.84 -3.24
C ALA A 3 -6.96 -6.12 -3.14
N LYS A 4 -7.62 -6.48 -4.24
CA LYS A 4 -9.06 -6.80 -4.25
C LYS A 4 -9.37 -8.03 -3.37
N HIS A 5 -8.58 -9.09 -3.50
CA HIS A 5 -8.78 -10.31 -2.72
C HIS A 5 -8.44 -10.12 -1.25
N GLU A 6 -7.37 -9.39 -0.96
CA GLU A 6 -6.99 -9.04 0.42
C GLU A 6 -8.12 -8.27 1.11
N GLY A 7 -8.62 -7.22 0.45
CA GLY A 7 -9.72 -6.42 0.98
C GLY A 7 -11.02 -7.19 1.16
N GLN A 8 -11.32 -8.12 0.25
CA GLN A 8 -12.47 -9.02 0.38
C GLN A 8 -12.31 -9.97 1.58
N SER A 9 -11.11 -10.52 1.78
CA SER A 9 -10.79 -11.38 2.93
C SER A 9 -10.98 -10.64 4.24
N ILE A 10 -10.41 -9.44 4.35
CA ILE A 10 -10.53 -8.57 5.53
C ILE A 10 -11.99 -8.22 5.80
N ALA A 11 -12.75 -7.78 4.80
CA ALA A 11 -14.16 -7.43 4.96
C ALA A 11 -15.01 -8.62 5.47
N SER A 12 -14.74 -9.82 4.93
CA SER A 12 -15.44 -11.05 5.34
C SER A 12 -15.10 -11.48 6.76
N GLN A 13 -13.83 -11.39 7.16
CA GLN A 13 -13.38 -11.78 8.50
C GLN A 13 -13.78 -10.75 9.55
N HIS A 14 -13.62 -9.46 9.25
CA HIS A 14 -13.98 -8.37 10.17
C HIS A 14 -15.46 -8.42 10.54
N GLY A 15 -16.35 -8.65 9.57
CA GLY A 15 -17.79 -8.81 9.83
C GLY A 15 -18.15 -10.01 10.71
N LYS A 16 -17.29 -11.04 10.80
CA LYS A 16 -17.50 -12.22 11.66
C LYS A 16 -17.03 -12.00 13.10
N TYR A 17 -15.99 -11.19 13.30
CA TYR A 17 -15.30 -11.09 14.60
C TYR A 17 -15.42 -9.72 15.28
N HIS A 18 -15.94 -8.68 14.60
CA HIS A 18 -16.11 -7.33 15.15
C HIS A 18 -17.56 -6.84 15.14
N THR A 19 -18.44 -7.59 15.83
CA THR A 19 -19.86 -7.21 16.04
C THR A 19 -20.08 -6.32 17.27
N HIS A 20 -19.08 -6.22 18.17
CA HIS A 20 -19.15 -5.42 19.39
C HIS A 20 -17.90 -4.54 19.55
N SER A 21 -18.10 -3.31 19.99
CA SER A 21 -17.31 -2.11 19.72
C SER A 21 -15.99 -1.94 20.49
N SER A 22 -15.06 -2.90 20.42
CA SER A 22 -13.74 -2.76 21.08
C SER A 22 -12.53 -3.14 20.22
N GLY A 23 -12.59 -2.95 18.90
CA GLY A 23 -11.48 -3.28 17.98
C GLY A 23 -11.25 -2.23 16.89
N SER A 24 -10.16 -2.41 16.13
CA SER A 24 -9.84 -1.53 14.99
C SER A 24 -10.99 -1.49 13.98
N THR A 25 -11.26 -0.31 13.41
CA THR A 25 -12.30 -0.19 12.37
C THR A 25 -11.87 -0.97 11.13
N ILE A 26 -12.85 -1.44 10.34
CA ILE A 26 -12.57 -2.10 9.05
C ILE A 26 -11.63 -1.26 8.18
N CYS A 27 -11.79 0.06 8.18
CA CYS A 27 -10.95 0.98 7.42
C CYS A 27 -9.51 1.05 7.95
N THR A 28 -9.30 0.89 9.26
CA THR A 28 -7.96 0.81 9.87
C THR A 28 -7.27 -0.49 9.48
N ALA A 29 -7.96 -1.63 9.53
CA ALA A 29 -7.42 -2.91 9.09
C ALA A 29 -7.02 -2.87 7.60
N LEU A 30 -7.87 -2.31 6.75
CA LEU A 30 -7.55 -2.09 5.33
C LEU A 30 -6.35 -1.15 5.15
N ALA A 31 -6.21 -0.09 5.97
CA ALA A 31 -5.06 0.82 5.93
C ALA A 31 -3.73 0.11 6.29
N ARG A 32 -3.75 -0.82 7.25
CA ARG A 32 -2.57 -1.62 7.62
C ARG A 32 -2.17 -2.56 6.48
N SER A 33 -3.11 -3.34 5.92
CA SER A 33 -2.83 -4.21 4.78
C SER A 33 -2.38 -3.43 3.54
N PHE A 34 -2.91 -2.23 3.30
CA PHE A 34 -2.45 -1.35 2.23
C PHE A 34 -0.97 -0.98 2.38
N ALA A 35 -0.57 -0.59 3.59
CA ALA A 35 0.81 -0.22 3.88
C ALA A 35 1.77 -1.41 3.76
N ASP A 36 1.35 -2.61 4.17
CA ASP A 36 2.14 -3.82 4.02
C ASP A 36 2.28 -4.25 2.55
N ILE A 37 1.21 -4.15 1.74
CA ILE A 37 1.31 -4.31 0.28
C ILE A 37 2.32 -3.30 -0.30
N GLY A 38 2.27 -2.05 0.15
CA GLY A 38 3.20 -1.01 -0.27
C GLY A 38 4.65 -1.36 0.06
N ASP A 39 4.92 -1.87 1.26
CA ASP A 39 6.27 -2.28 1.66
C ASP A 39 6.77 -3.51 0.90
N ILE A 40 5.89 -4.47 0.56
CA ILE A 40 6.24 -5.60 -0.31
C ILE A 40 6.63 -5.09 -1.71
N VAL A 41 5.80 -4.26 -2.34
CA VAL A 41 6.07 -3.72 -3.68
C VAL A 41 7.38 -2.90 -3.69
N ARG A 42 7.60 -2.09 -2.66
CA ARG A 42 8.79 -1.24 -2.52
C ARG A 42 10.04 -1.97 -2.05
N GLY A 43 9.94 -3.27 -1.71
CA GLY A 43 11.06 -4.06 -1.20
C GLY A 43 11.53 -3.64 0.19
N ARG A 44 10.65 -3.02 0.99
CA ARG A 44 10.89 -2.57 2.37
C ARG A 44 10.35 -3.53 3.42
N ASP A 45 9.56 -4.52 3.01
CA ASP A 45 8.94 -5.49 3.92
C ASP A 45 9.99 -6.26 4.75
N LEU A 46 9.78 -6.31 6.06
CA LEU A 46 10.69 -6.89 7.06
C LEU A 46 10.39 -8.36 7.35
N TYR A 47 9.29 -8.93 6.85
CA TYR A 47 8.93 -10.32 7.14
C TYR A 47 9.99 -11.29 6.61
N ARG A 48 10.61 -12.13 7.45
CA ARG A 48 11.76 -12.97 7.04
C ARG A 48 11.61 -14.42 7.48
N ARG A 49 10.60 -15.12 6.97
CA ARG A 49 10.26 -16.47 7.47
C ARG A 49 10.32 -17.62 6.46
N ASP A 50 10.19 -17.37 5.15
CA ASP A 50 10.04 -18.46 4.17
C ASP A 50 10.69 -18.15 2.81
N ASN A 51 11.17 -19.20 2.14
CA ASN A 51 11.77 -19.24 0.81
C ASN A 51 10.83 -18.65 -0.25
N LYS A 52 9.51 -18.69 0.01
CA LYS A 52 8.48 -18.06 -0.83
C LYS A 52 8.65 -16.56 -0.96
N LYS A 53 9.13 -15.88 0.11
CA LYS A 53 9.40 -14.44 0.04
C LYS A 53 10.54 -14.14 -0.92
N GLU A 54 11.62 -14.91 -0.85
CA GLU A 54 12.75 -14.73 -1.77
C GLU A 54 12.30 -14.88 -3.22
N LYS A 55 11.46 -15.89 -3.51
CA LYS A 55 10.86 -16.05 -4.83
C LYS A 55 10.01 -14.85 -5.24
N LEU A 56 9.20 -14.30 -4.33
CA LEU A 56 8.39 -13.11 -4.60
C LEU A 56 9.27 -11.88 -4.89
N GLU A 57 10.29 -11.64 -4.07
CA GLU A 57 11.21 -10.51 -4.25
C GLU A 57 12.01 -10.61 -5.55
N ASN A 58 12.45 -11.81 -5.92
CA ASN A 58 13.15 -12.04 -7.19
C ASN A 58 12.21 -11.80 -8.38
N ASN A 59 10.96 -12.26 -8.32
CA ASN A 59 9.97 -11.96 -9.36
C ASN A 59 9.71 -10.45 -9.49
N LEU A 60 9.60 -9.73 -8.35
CA LEU A 60 9.44 -8.28 -8.35
C LEU A 60 10.67 -7.59 -8.96
N LYS A 61 11.89 -8.05 -8.62
CA LYS A 61 13.13 -7.55 -9.23
C LYS A 61 13.11 -7.69 -10.75
N ASP A 62 12.74 -8.86 -11.25
CA ASP A 62 12.69 -9.12 -12.69
C ASP A 62 11.65 -8.23 -13.40
N ILE A 63 10.47 -8.03 -12.78
CA ILE A 63 9.43 -7.14 -13.31
C ILE A 63 9.94 -5.70 -13.34
N PHE A 64 10.50 -5.20 -12.25
CA PHE A 64 10.99 -3.82 -12.17
C PHE A 64 12.23 -3.59 -13.04
N GLY A 65 13.05 -4.60 -13.30
CA GLY A 65 14.13 -4.54 -14.28
C GLY A 65 13.62 -4.33 -15.70
N LYS A 66 12.54 -5.02 -16.08
CA LYS A 66 11.89 -4.80 -17.38
C LYS A 66 11.26 -3.41 -17.48
N ILE A 67 10.56 -2.97 -16.43
CA ILE A 67 9.98 -1.62 -16.39
C ILE A 67 11.08 -0.56 -16.49
N HIS A 68 12.18 -0.72 -15.75
CA HIS A 68 13.33 0.18 -15.82
C HIS A 68 13.89 0.27 -17.23
N ASP A 69 14.11 -0.87 -17.89
CA ASP A 69 14.56 -0.92 -19.28
C ASP A 69 13.59 -0.18 -20.22
N ASP A 70 12.29 -0.44 -20.11
CA ASP A 70 11.27 0.18 -20.96
C ASP A 70 11.23 1.71 -20.80
N VAL A 71 11.21 2.20 -19.56
CA VAL A 71 11.10 3.64 -19.27
C VAL A 71 12.40 4.41 -19.49
N THR A 72 13.55 3.73 -19.46
CA THR A 72 14.85 4.37 -19.70
C THR A 72 15.32 4.26 -21.15
N LYS A 73 14.82 3.31 -21.95
CA LYS A 73 15.23 3.16 -23.37
C LYS A 73 14.29 3.85 -24.36
N GLY A 74 13.06 4.18 -23.97
CA GLY A 74 12.05 4.76 -24.87
C GLY A 74 11.30 5.97 -24.32
N GLY A 75 10.73 6.77 -25.22
CA GLY A 75 9.86 7.91 -24.89
C GLY A 75 10.58 9.26 -24.81
N ASN A 76 9.79 10.34 -24.76
CA ASN A 76 10.30 11.72 -24.81
C ASN A 76 11.15 12.10 -23.58
N ASN A 77 11.01 11.39 -22.45
CA ASN A 77 11.68 11.68 -21.19
C ASN A 77 12.78 10.64 -20.85
N ALA A 78 13.18 9.79 -21.79
CA ALA A 78 14.10 8.68 -21.54
C ALA A 78 15.42 9.14 -20.90
N GLU A 79 16.01 10.25 -21.35
CA GLU A 79 17.27 10.76 -20.79
C GLU A 79 17.12 11.25 -19.34
N GLU A 80 16.00 11.90 -19.00
CA GLU A 80 15.71 12.32 -17.62
C GLU A 80 15.51 11.09 -16.72
N LEU A 81 14.78 10.08 -17.19
CA LEU A 81 14.54 8.85 -16.44
C LEU A 81 15.81 8.00 -16.28
N LYS A 82 16.69 7.95 -17.29
CA LYS A 82 18.03 7.37 -17.17
C LYS A 82 18.82 8.05 -16.06
N ALA A 83 18.77 9.39 -15.97
CA ALA A 83 19.45 10.12 -14.91
C ALA A 83 18.84 9.86 -13.53
N ARG A 84 17.51 9.86 -13.41
CA ARG A 84 16.78 9.59 -12.15
C ARG A 84 17.07 8.19 -11.60
N TYR A 85 17.13 7.18 -12.49
CA TYR A 85 17.27 5.76 -12.16
C TYR A 85 18.64 5.15 -12.51
N LYS A 86 19.69 5.98 -12.66
CA LYS A 86 21.02 5.58 -13.15
C LYS A 86 21.70 4.43 -12.38
N ASP A 87 21.43 4.30 -11.09
CA ASP A 87 21.99 3.27 -10.20
C ASP A 87 20.91 2.43 -9.51
N ASP A 88 19.69 2.45 -10.04
CA ASP A 88 18.56 1.81 -9.38
C ASP A 88 18.62 0.29 -9.51
N ASP A 89 19.16 -0.22 -10.62
CA ASP A 89 19.46 -1.64 -10.85
C ASP A 89 20.33 -2.28 -9.75
N LYS A 90 21.38 -1.56 -9.31
CA LYS A 90 22.27 -1.96 -8.22
C LYS A 90 21.62 -1.84 -6.85
N LYS A 91 20.50 -1.12 -6.77
CA LYS A 91 19.77 -0.80 -5.54
C LYS A 91 18.36 -1.38 -5.56
N ASN A 92 18.17 -2.56 -6.16
CA ASN A 92 16.88 -3.26 -6.14
C ASN A 92 15.70 -2.42 -6.70
N PHE A 93 15.99 -1.49 -7.61
CA PHE A 93 15.04 -0.56 -8.19
C PHE A 93 14.26 0.28 -7.16
N TYR A 94 14.86 0.62 -6.01
CA TYR A 94 14.14 1.29 -4.93
C TYR A 94 13.46 2.59 -5.39
N ARG A 95 14.14 3.46 -6.15
CA ARG A 95 13.54 4.72 -6.60
C ARG A 95 12.36 4.49 -7.53
N LEU A 96 12.54 3.63 -8.53
CA LEU A 96 11.49 3.27 -9.47
C LEU A 96 10.30 2.61 -8.77
N ARG A 97 10.54 1.76 -7.76
CA ARG A 97 9.48 1.13 -6.97
C ARG A 97 8.71 2.12 -6.09
N GLU A 98 9.38 3.11 -5.49
CA GLU A 98 8.71 4.20 -4.77
C GLU A 98 7.83 5.03 -5.70
N ASP A 99 8.38 5.46 -6.83
CA ASP A 99 7.67 6.28 -7.82
C ASP A 99 6.49 5.52 -8.42
N TRP A 100 6.66 4.22 -8.67
CA TRP A 100 5.58 3.34 -9.12
C TRP A 100 4.49 3.19 -8.06
N TRP A 101 4.85 3.00 -6.78
CA TRP A 101 3.86 2.94 -5.70
C TRP A 101 3.05 4.23 -5.65
N GLU A 102 3.71 5.38 -5.56
CA GLU A 102 3.03 6.68 -5.48
C GLU A 102 2.08 6.91 -6.67
N ALA A 103 2.51 6.56 -7.89
CA ALA A 103 1.68 6.69 -9.09
C ALA A 103 0.44 5.76 -9.11
N ASN A 104 0.46 4.64 -8.38
CA ASN A 104 -0.57 3.60 -8.44
C ASN A 104 -1.37 3.42 -7.14
N ARG A 105 -0.92 4.01 -6.02
CA ARG A 105 -1.45 3.77 -4.67
C ARG A 105 -2.94 4.06 -4.55
N GLU A 106 -3.45 5.08 -5.25
CA GLU A 106 -4.88 5.40 -5.29
C GLU A 106 -5.71 4.27 -5.93
N THR A 107 -5.26 3.76 -7.07
CA THR A 107 -5.94 2.64 -7.76
C THR A 107 -5.90 1.36 -6.92
N ILE A 108 -4.77 1.11 -6.25
CA ILE A 108 -4.60 -0.02 -5.33
C ILE A 108 -5.56 0.12 -4.14
N TRP A 109 -5.65 1.30 -3.53
CA TRP A 109 -6.59 1.58 -2.44
C TRP A 109 -8.03 1.36 -2.86
N ARG A 110 -8.41 1.84 -4.06
CA ARG A 110 -9.75 1.62 -4.61
C ARG A 110 -10.07 0.14 -4.78
N ALA A 111 -9.11 -0.65 -5.27
CA ALA A 111 -9.27 -2.10 -5.41
C ALA A 111 -9.40 -2.79 -4.04
N LEU A 112 -8.58 -2.39 -3.06
CA LEU A 112 -8.58 -2.91 -1.69
C LEU A 112 -9.92 -2.65 -0.97
N THR A 113 -10.43 -1.44 -1.09
CA THR A 113 -11.67 -1.02 -0.41
C THR A 113 -12.95 -1.45 -1.12
N CYS A 114 -12.86 -2.17 -2.24
CA CYS A 114 -14.01 -2.52 -3.08
C CYS A 114 -15.13 -3.27 -2.35
N HIS A 115 -14.79 -4.04 -1.30
CA HIS A 115 -15.75 -4.81 -0.50
C HIS A 115 -15.96 -4.23 0.90
N ALA A 116 -15.42 -3.05 1.19
CA ALA A 116 -15.69 -2.38 2.46
C ALA A 116 -17.17 -1.97 2.53
N PRO A 117 -17.79 -1.95 3.73
CA PRO A 117 -19.19 -1.53 3.89
C PRO A 117 -19.43 -0.11 3.36
N HIS A 118 -20.57 0.12 2.71
CA HIS A 118 -20.91 1.44 2.14
C HIS A 118 -20.93 2.57 3.17
N SER A 119 -21.29 2.28 4.43
CA SER A 119 -21.30 3.26 5.52
C SER A 119 -19.96 3.40 6.24
N ALA A 120 -18.93 2.64 5.87
CA ALA A 120 -17.63 2.71 6.53
C ALA A 120 -16.86 3.95 6.07
N HIS A 121 -16.39 4.76 7.02
CA HIS A 121 -15.54 5.92 6.76
C HIS A 121 -14.21 5.76 7.46
N TYR A 122 -13.12 6.12 6.78
CA TYR A 122 -11.81 6.18 7.42
C TYR A 122 -11.76 7.43 8.30
N THR A 123 -11.26 7.29 9.53
CA THR A 123 -11.17 8.40 10.49
C THR A 123 -9.72 8.66 10.86
N LYS A 124 -9.31 9.93 10.85
CA LYS A 124 -7.99 10.36 11.30
C LYS A 124 -8.09 11.54 12.26
N SER A 125 -7.24 11.52 13.28
CA SER A 125 -7.09 12.64 14.21
C SER A 125 -6.15 13.68 13.60
N GLY A 126 -6.59 14.93 13.57
CA GLY A 126 -5.75 16.10 13.29
C GLY A 126 -4.88 16.46 14.48
N ALA A 127 -3.82 17.22 14.23
CA ALA A 127 -2.91 17.70 15.29
C ALA A 127 -3.61 18.63 16.31
N ASP A 128 -4.72 19.23 15.91
CA ASP A 128 -5.61 20.06 16.74
C ASP A 128 -6.62 19.25 17.56
N GLY A 129 -6.57 17.92 17.50
CA GLY A 129 -7.54 17.03 18.16
C GLY A 129 -8.85 16.86 17.38
N SER A 130 -9.00 17.49 16.22
CA SER A 130 -10.19 17.31 15.38
C SER A 130 -10.22 15.90 14.77
N ILE A 131 -11.40 15.29 14.65
CA ILE A 131 -11.55 14.00 13.95
C ILE A 131 -12.07 14.29 12.55
N LYS A 132 -11.28 13.94 11.54
CA LYS A 132 -11.67 14.03 10.12
C LYS A 132 -12.11 12.66 9.63
N LYS A 133 -13.22 12.63 8.89
CA LYS A 133 -13.73 11.44 8.21
C LYS A 133 -13.47 11.55 6.72
N SER A 134 -13.22 10.43 6.07
CA SER A 134 -13.15 10.36 4.62
C SER A 134 -14.48 10.80 4.00
N ALA A 135 -14.44 11.60 2.94
CA ALA A 135 -15.64 12.22 2.37
C ALA A 135 -16.61 11.20 1.77
N MET A 136 -16.09 10.05 1.29
CA MET A 136 -16.88 8.97 0.74
C MET A 136 -16.94 7.78 1.70
N GLY A 137 -18.02 7.02 1.55
CA GLY A 137 -18.17 5.71 2.18
C GLY A 137 -17.17 4.68 1.62
N GLN A 138 -17.22 3.46 2.13
CA GLN A 138 -16.26 2.39 1.81
C GLN A 138 -14.80 2.77 2.07
N CYS A 139 -14.54 3.59 3.09
CA CYS A 139 -13.19 4.02 3.47
C CYS A 139 -12.46 4.83 2.36
N ARG A 140 -13.18 5.56 1.51
CA ARG A 140 -12.60 6.31 0.37
C ARG A 140 -12.70 7.82 0.55
N ASP A 141 -11.80 8.54 -0.11
CA ASP A 141 -11.91 9.98 -0.30
C ASP A 141 -12.22 10.32 -1.77
N VAL A 142 -12.47 11.60 -2.07
CA VAL A 142 -12.89 12.05 -3.42
C VAL A 142 -11.83 11.79 -4.48
N SER A 143 -10.57 12.07 -4.17
CA SER A 143 -9.45 11.99 -5.11
C SER A 143 -8.19 11.35 -4.54
N ASP A 144 -8.20 10.96 -3.26
CA ASP A 144 -7.00 10.58 -2.53
C ASP A 144 -7.19 9.34 -1.65
N VAL A 145 -6.07 8.72 -1.29
CA VAL A 145 -6.03 7.71 -0.24
C VAL A 145 -6.14 8.43 1.11
N PRO A 146 -7.16 8.16 1.94
CA PRO A 146 -7.40 8.92 3.17
C PRO A 146 -6.38 8.63 4.29
N THR A 147 -5.44 7.70 4.06
CA THR A 147 -4.37 7.30 4.98
C THR A 147 -2.98 7.56 4.39
N ASN A 148 -2.02 7.78 5.29
CA ASN A 148 -0.58 7.87 5.00
C ASN A 148 0.19 6.74 5.70
N PHE A 149 -0.49 5.67 6.13
CA PHE A 149 0.15 4.54 6.80
C PHE A 149 1.25 3.91 5.95
N ASP A 150 1.12 3.91 4.63
CA ASP A 150 2.15 3.45 3.69
C ASP A 150 3.44 4.30 3.73
N TYR A 151 3.44 5.46 4.38
CA TYR A 151 4.63 6.27 4.61
C TYR A 151 5.18 6.21 6.05
N VAL A 152 4.54 5.43 6.92
CA VAL A 152 5.03 5.16 8.29
C VAL A 152 5.92 3.92 8.26
N PRO A 153 7.10 3.89 8.90
CA PRO A 153 7.95 2.69 8.96
C PRO A 153 7.21 1.45 9.49
N GLN A 154 7.38 0.29 8.83
CA GLN A 154 6.65 -0.96 9.13
C GLN A 154 6.71 -1.36 10.60
N TYR A 155 7.89 -1.27 11.22
CA TYR A 155 8.06 -1.58 12.64
C TYR A 155 7.09 -0.80 13.55
N LEU A 156 6.89 0.50 13.30
CA LEU A 156 5.99 1.32 14.10
C LEU A 156 4.52 0.95 13.89
N ARG A 157 4.16 0.58 12.65
CA ARG A 157 2.79 0.14 12.33
C ARG A 157 2.46 -1.19 12.98
N TRP A 158 3.38 -2.15 12.91
CA TRP A 158 3.21 -3.42 13.60
C TRP A 158 3.13 -3.19 15.10
N PHE A 159 4.03 -2.40 15.70
CA PHE A 159 3.97 -2.11 17.13
C PHE A 159 2.60 -1.53 17.57
N GLU A 160 2.01 -0.62 16.79
CA GLU A 160 0.66 -0.08 17.05
C GLU A 160 -0.45 -1.11 16.86
N GLU A 161 -0.28 -2.09 15.97
CA GLU A 161 -1.24 -3.17 15.77
C GLU A 161 -1.24 -4.21 16.91
N TRP A 162 -0.09 -4.44 17.53
CA TRP A 162 0.08 -5.39 18.64
C TRP A 162 -0.19 -4.80 20.04
N ALA A 163 -0.38 -3.49 20.14
CA ALA A 163 -0.63 -2.78 21.39
C ALA A 163 -2.08 -2.95 21.88
#